data_AF-A0A9D0YQL7-F1
#
_entry.id   AF-A0A9D0YQL7-F1
#
_cell.length_a   1.000
_cell.length_b   1.000
_cell.length_c   1.000
_cell.angle_alpha   90.00
_cell.angle_beta   90.00
_cell.angle_gamma   90.00
#
_symmetry.space_group_name_H-M   'P 1'
#
loop_
_entity.id
_entity.type
_entity.pdbx_description
1 polymer ?
#
loop_
_entity_poly.entity_id
_entity_poly.type
_entity_poly.pdbx_seq_one_letter_code
_entity_poly.pdbx_strand_id
1 'polypeptide(L)'
;MENEMHVSGILRQNTRKGGARHARSHTLSHHGGVLCRQQGYFDLTTIQTAIFEYNGKLTILPVTTQRPVTPQDLDLSPDQELIFTELIMDGRILEENLHRMGLDRTWLDKQLKQRHISSAKEVFLAVCDRNLKFVLFKK
;
A
#
# COMPACT_ATOMS: atom_id res chain seq x y z
N MET A 1 4.88 -18.78 -18.10
CA MET A 1 5.93 -19.51 -17.36
C MET A 1 6.39 -18.60 -16.24
N GLU A 2 5.78 -18.73 -15.07
CA GLU A 2 6.21 -18.04 -13.85
C GLU A 2 7.52 -18.68 -13.39
N ASN A 3 8.58 -17.90 -13.27
CA ASN A 3 9.83 -18.36 -12.68
C ASN A 3 9.69 -18.23 -11.16
N GLU A 4 9.09 -19.23 -10.52
CA GLU A 4 9.18 -19.38 -9.07
C GLU A 4 10.65 -19.60 -8.69
N MET A 5 11.28 -18.59 -8.09
CA MET A 5 12.65 -18.67 -7.62
C MET A 5 12.63 -18.86 -6.11
N HIS A 6 12.69 -20.12 -5.68
CA HIS A 6 12.80 -20.44 -4.25
C HIS A 6 14.04 -19.73 -3.68
N VAL A 7 13.98 -19.21 -2.44
CA VAL A 7 15.12 -18.50 -1.80
C VAL A 7 16.37 -19.38 -1.74
N SER A 8 16.18 -20.70 -1.66
CA SER A 8 17.26 -21.69 -1.81
C SER A 8 17.97 -21.64 -3.18
N GLY A 9 17.27 -21.25 -4.24
CA GLY A 9 17.80 -21.02 -5.59
C GLY A 9 18.57 -19.69 -5.74
N ILE A 10 18.19 -18.65 -5.00
CA ILE A 10 18.94 -17.39 -4.90
C ILE A 10 20.32 -17.63 -4.26
N LEU A 11 20.39 -18.54 -3.27
CA LEU A 11 21.64 -18.87 -2.56
C LEU A 11 22.48 -19.97 -3.25
N ARG A 12 21.85 -20.96 -3.91
CA ARG A 12 22.56 -22.12 -4.53
C ARG A 12 23.41 -21.76 -5.75
N GLN A 13 23.19 -20.63 -6.39
CA GLN A 13 24.06 -20.14 -7.47
C GLN A 13 25.46 -19.71 -6.95
N ASN A 14 25.67 -19.67 -5.62
CA ASN A 14 26.87 -19.11 -5.01
C ASN A 14 27.90 -20.14 -4.50
N THR A 15 27.71 -21.46 -4.69
CA THR A 15 28.64 -22.49 -4.16
C THR A 15 29.12 -23.58 -5.11
N ARG A 16 28.81 -23.55 -6.42
CA ARG A 16 29.41 -24.49 -7.38
C ARG A 16 30.55 -23.85 -8.16
N LYS A 17 31.76 -23.97 -7.61
CA LYS A 17 32.99 -23.96 -8.42
C LYS A 17 32.97 -25.15 -9.38
N GLY A 18 33.12 -24.88 -10.68
CA GLY A 18 33.52 -25.86 -11.68
C GLY A 18 32.42 -26.28 -12.67
N GLY A 19 32.62 -25.96 -13.95
CA GLY A 19 32.01 -26.68 -15.07
C GLY A 19 30.91 -25.94 -15.83
N ALA A 20 31.23 -25.51 -17.03
CA ALA A 20 30.41 -24.81 -18.02
C ALA A 20 28.97 -25.31 -18.20
N ARG A 21 28.03 -24.36 -18.37
CA ARG A 21 27.15 -24.25 -19.56
C ARG A 21 26.41 -22.91 -19.60
N HIS A 22 26.47 -22.27 -20.77
CA HIS A 22 25.92 -20.95 -21.07
C HIS A 22 24.38 -20.92 -20.99
N ALA A 23 23.85 -20.16 -20.04
CA ALA A 23 22.58 -19.44 -20.18
C ALA A 23 22.67 -18.18 -19.31
N ARG A 24 22.35 -17.03 -19.90
CA ARG A 24 22.50 -15.65 -19.41
C ARG A 24 22.14 -15.44 -17.92
N SER A 25 23.06 -15.73 -17.01
CA SER A 25 22.86 -15.64 -15.56
C SER A 25 23.80 -14.65 -14.88
N HIS A 26 24.26 -13.62 -15.60
CA HIS A 26 25.32 -12.72 -15.12
C HIS A 26 24.85 -11.38 -14.53
N THR A 27 23.55 -11.03 -14.60
CA THR A 27 23.06 -9.73 -14.10
C THR A 27 22.25 -9.81 -12.79
N LEU A 28 21.72 -10.99 -12.43
CA LEU A 28 20.83 -11.14 -11.27
C LEU A 28 21.54 -11.19 -9.91
N SER A 29 22.81 -11.61 -9.84
CA SER A 29 23.49 -11.87 -8.55
C SER A 29 23.80 -10.60 -7.75
N HIS A 30 23.96 -9.45 -8.41
CA HIS A 30 24.20 -8.17 -7.73
C HIS A 30 22.91 -7.41 -7.41
N HIS A 31 21.88 -7.53 -8.26
CA HIS A 31 20.65 -6.75 -8.14
C HIS A 31 19.62 -7.40 -7.21
N GLY A 32 19.59 -8.74 -7.09
CA GLY A 32 18.60 -9.43 -6.26
C GLY A 32 18.64 -9.00 -4.79
N GLY A 33 19.84 -8.85 -4.22
CA GLY A 33 20.00 -8.34 -2.86
C GLY A 33 19.57 -6.88 -2.69
N VAL A 34 19.76 -6.04 -3.71
CA VAL A 34 19.26 -4.64 -3.68
C VAL A 34 17.74 -4.61 -3.69
N LEU A 35 17.11 -5.43 -4.54
CA LEU A 35 15.65 -5.52 -4.63
C LEU A 35 15.04 -6.05 -3.32
N CYS A 36 15.66 -7.02 -2.65
CA CYS A 36 15.21 -7.49 -1.33
C CYS A 36 15.25 -6.37 -0.29
N ARG A 37 16.33 -5.58 -0.26
CA ARG A 37 16.46 -4.44 0.66
C ARG A 37 15.46 -3.32 0.35
N GLN A 38 15.15 -3.07 -0.92
CA GLN A 38 14.10 -2.12 -1.31
C GLN A 38 12.71 -2.53 -0.80
N GLN A 39 12.48 -3.84 -0.63
CA GLN A 39 11.27 -4.40 0.00
C GLN A 39 11.37 -4.50 1.53
N GLY A 40 12.44 -3.99 2.14
CA GLY A 40 12.65 -3.98 3.60
C GLY A 40 13.37 -5.21 4.17
N TYR A 41 13.79 -6.17 3.34
CA TYR A 41 14.43 -7.41 3.79
C TYR A 41 15.95 -7.36 3.62
N PHE A 42 16.66 -7.14 4.73
CA PHE A 42 18.13 -7.15 4.77
C PHE A 42 18.70 -8.55 5.08
N ASP A 43 17.99 -9.32 5.90
CA ASP A 43 18.34 -10.70 6.22
C ASP A 43 17.53 -11.66 5.34
N LEU A 44 18.21 -12.31 4.40
CA LEU A 44 17.57 -13.24 3.46
C LEU A 44 17.04 -14.51 4.14
N THR A 45 17.46 -14.83 5.36
CA THR A 45 16.93 -15.99 6.12
C THR A 45 15.49 -15.76 6.60
N THR A 46 15.04 -14.51 6.63
CA THR A 46 13.67 -14.14 6.98
C THR A 46 12.70 -14.23 5.80
N ILE A 47 13.20 -14.51 4.60
CA ILE A 47 12.42 -14.64 3.37
C ILE A 47 12.09 -16.12 3.15
N GLN A 48 10.81 -16.44 3.03
CA GLN A 48 10.37 -17.77 2.62
C GLN A 48 10.39 -17.92 1.09
N THR A 49 9.81 -16.94 0.38
CA THR A 49 9.71 -16.93 -1.09
C THR A 49 9.96 -15.52 -1.62
N ALA A 50 10.66 -15.41 -2.75
CA ALA A 50 10.80 -14.18 -3.49
C ALA A 50 10.47 -14.42 -4.97
N ILE A 51 9.53 -13.66 -5.52
CA ILE A 51 9.04 -13.79 -6.90
C ILE A 51 9.42 -12.53 -7.66
N PHE A 52 10.07 -12.70 -8.81
CA PHE A 52 10.37 -11.60 -9.72
C PHE A 52 9.31 -11.55 -10.82
N GLU A 53 8.47 -10.52 -10.76
CA GLU A 53 7.31 -10.32 -11.61
C GLU A 53 7.70 -9.81 -13.01
N TYR A 54 6.83 -10.02 -14.00
CA TYR A 54 7.06 -9.60 -15.38
C TYR A 54 7.20 -8.08 -15.55
N ASN A 55 6.67 -7.29 -14.61
CA ASN A 55 6.78 -5.83 -14.59
C ASN A 55 8.09 -5.35 -13.94
N GLY A 56 9.02 -6.25 -13.62
CA GLY A 56 10.30 -5.95 -13.00
C GLY A 56 10.25 -5.70 -11.50
N LYS A 57 9.11 -5.94 -10.84
CA LYS A 57 8.99 -5.85 -9.37
C LYS A 57 9.39 -7.18 -8.71
N LEU A 58 9.92 -7.08 -7.50
CA LEU A 58 10.16 -8.22 -6.63
C LEU A 58 9.08 -8.26 -5.54
N THR A 59 8.36 -9.37 -5.43
CA THR A 59 7.39 -9.64 -4.37
C THR A 59 8.01 -10.62 -3.37
N ILE A 60 7.89 -10.35 -2.07
CA ILE A 60 8.47 -11.18 -1.00
C ILE A 60 7.37 -11.72 -0.09
N LEU A 61 7.41 -13.03 0.15
CA LEU A 61 6.71 -13.70 1.24
C LEU A 61 7.71 -13.96 2.38
N PRO A 62 7.56 -13.32 3.56
CA PRO A 62 8.38 -13.60 4.73
C PRO A 62 8.08 -14.99 5.32
N VAL A 63 9.02 -15.52 6.10
CA VAL A 63 8.74 -16.66 6.99
C VAL A 63 7.66 -16.30 8.00
N THR A 64 6.82 -17.26 8.37
CA THR A 64 5.62 -17.03 9.18
C THR A 64 5.89 -16.30 10.50
N THR A 65 7.03 -16.53 11.14
CA THR A 65 7.39 -15.88 12.41
C THR A 65 7.89 -14.44 12.27
N GLN A 66 8.16 -13.99 11.06
CA GLN A 66 8.68 -12.64 10.76
C GLN A 66 7.68 -11.79 9.96
N ARG A 67 6.52 -12.35 9.57
CA ARG A 67 5.48 -11.57 8.90
C ARG A 67 4.86 -10.55 9.86
N PRO A 68 4.35 -9.41 9.36
CA PRO A 68 3.57 -8.49 10.19
C PRO A 68 2.40 -9.20 10.86
N VAL A 69 2.16 -8.85 12.13
CA VAL A 69 1.01 -9.34 12.89
C VAL A 69 -0.28 -8.81 12.28
N THR A 70 -1.29 -9.66 12.15
CA THR A 70 -2.64 -9.24 11.77
C THR A 70 -3.52 -9.14 13.02
N PRO A 71 -4.63 -8.37 12.98
CA PRO A 71 -5.58 -8.35 14.10
C PRO A 71 -6.06 -9.75 14.50
N GLN A 72 -6.21 -10.67 13.54
CA GLN A 72 -6.63 -12.05 13.78
C GLN A 72 -5.62 -12.85 14.61
N ASP A 73 -4.31 -12.58 14.46
CA ASP A 73 -3.28 -13.23 15.29
C ASP A 73 -3.41 -12.86 16.78
N LEU A 74 -4.04 -11.72 17.07
CA LEU A 74 -4.25 -11.18 18.42
C LEU A 74 -5.69 -11.37 18.92
N ASP A 75 -6.52 -12.11 18.18
CA ASP A 75 -7.96 -12.28 18.45
C ASP A 75 -8.72 -10.93 18.55
N LEU A 76 -8.29 -9.95 17.75
CA LEU A 76 -8.92 -8.64 17.65
C LEU A 76 -9.90 -8.57 16.47
N SER A 77 -11.02 -7.90 16.68
CA SER A 77 -12.04 -7.61 15.65
C SER A 77 -12.22 -6.09 15.49
N PRO A 78 -11.26 -5.37 14.87
CA PRO A 78 -11.38 -3.95 14.65
C PRO A 78 -12.52 -3.63 13.65
N ASP A 79 -13.10 -2.44 13.79
CA ASP A 79 -14.09 -1.95 12.83
C ASP A 79 -13.49 -1.81 11.43
N GLN A 80 -14.30 -2.08 10.41
CA GLN A 80 -13.89 -1.95 9.02
C GLN A 80 -13.59 -0.49 8.68
N GLU A 81 -12.35 -0.22 8.26
CA GLU A 81 -12.00 1.08 7.70
C GLU A 81 -12.73 1.32 6.39
N LEU A 82 -13.26 2.53 6.24
CA LEU A 82 -14.01 2.96 5.07
C LEU A 82 -13.22 3.98 4.27
N ILE A 83 -13.31 3.86 2.96
CA ILE A 83 -12.67 4.80 2.04
C ILE A 83 -13.37 6.16 2.17
N PHE A 84 -12.56 7.19 2.34
CA PHE A 84 -12.99 8.57 2.30
C PHE A 84 -13.33 8.99 0.87
N THR A 85 -14.44 9.71 0.72
CA THR A 85 -14.84 10.37 -0.52
C THR A 85 -14.63 11.88 -0.37
N GLU A 86 -14.05 12.51 -1.38
CA GLU A 86 -13.81 13.95 -1.41
C GLU A 86 -15.13 14.72 -1.61
N LEU A 87 -15.42 15.65 -0.70
CA LEU A 87 -16.58 16.54 -0.77
C LEU A 87 -16.19 17.95 -1.20
N ILE A 88 -14.99 18.40 -0.82
CA ILE A 88 -14.42 19.69 -1.25
C ILE A 88 -12.97 19.48 -1.67
N MET A 89 -12.57 20.03 -2.82
CA MET A 89 -11.20 20.02 -3.29
C MET A 89 -10.83 21.40 -3.85
N ASP A 90 -9.75 21.99 -3.35
CA ASP A 90 -9.27 23.34 -3.67
C ASP A 90 -10.33 24.43 -3.56
N GLY A 91 -11.29 24.20 -2.66
CA GLY A 91 -12.41 25.06 -2.37
C GLY A 91 -13.57 25.01 -3.36
N ARG A 92 -13.59 23.98 -4.21
CA ARG A 92 -14.74 23.60 -5.03
C ARG A 92 -15.48 22.44 -4.38
N ILE A 93 -16.80 22.55 -4.30
CA ILE A 93 -17.65 21.48 -3.79
C ILE A 93 -17.89 20.47 -4.90
N LEU A 94 -17.71 19.20 -4.58
CA LEU A 94 -17.91 18.07 -5.49
C LEU A 94 -19.33 17.51 -5.29
N GLU A 95 -20.32 18.17 -5.90
CA GLU A 95 -21.75 17.86 -5.69
C GLU A 95 -22.12 16.41 -6.06
N GLU A 96 -21.48 15.84 -7.08
CA GLU A 96 -21.68 14.42 -7.45
C GLU A 96 -21.27 13.48 -6.32
N ASN A 97 -20.17 13.78 -5.63
CA ASN A 97 -19.68 12.97 -4.52
C ASN A 97 -20.59 13.10 -3.29
N LEU A 98 -21.10 14.31 -3.01
CA LEU A 98 -22.15 14.50 -1.99
C LEU A 98 -23.36 13.61 -2.29
N HIS A 99 -23.87 13.67 -3.52
CA HIS A 99 -25.03 12.87 -3.92
C HIS A 99 -24.77 11.36 -3.82
N ARG A 100 -23.60 10.88 -4.26
CA ARG A 100 -23.19 9.48 -4.14
C ARG A 100 -23.09 9.01 -2.69
N MET A 101 -22.80 9.91 -1.76
CA MET A 101 -22.81 9.63 -0.33
C MET A 101 -24.20 9.74 0.31
N GLY A 102 -25.23 10.09 -0.45
CA GLY A 102 -26.57 10.38 0.08
C GLY A 102 -26.60 11.65 0.94
N LEU A 103 -25.64 12.54 0.72
CA LEU A 103 -25.51 13.82 1.42
C LEU A 103 -25.96 14.95 0.51
N ASP A 104 -26.42 16.04 1.12
CA ASP A 104 -26.79 17.25 0.41
C ASP A 104 -25.92 18.43 0.83
N ARG A 105 -26.14 19.54 0.13
CA ARG A 105 -25.43 20.79 0.39
C ARG A 105 -25.70 21.33 1.79
N THR A 106 -26.91 21.14 2.31
CA THR A 106 -27.31 21.60 3.65
C THR A 106 -26.51 20.89 4.75
N TRP A 107 -26.27 19.58 4.61
CA TRP A 107 -25.41 18.82 5.49
C TRP A 107 -23.97 19.34 5.46
N LEU A 108 -23.41 19.57 4.27
CA LEU A 108 -22.05 20.07 4.13
C LEU A 108 -21.89 21.46 4.75
N ASP A 109 -22.83 22.37 4.47
CA ASP A 109 -22.80 23.72 5.02
C ASP A 109 -22.89 23.70 6.55
N LYS A 110 -23.62 22.75 7.15
CA LYS A 110 -23.64 22.53 8.61
C LYS A 110 -22.27 22.09 9.14
N GLN A 111 -21.59 21.16 8.46
CA GLN A 111 -20.25 20.71 8.84
C GLN A 111 -19.20 21.83 8.76
N LEU A 112 -19.30 22.68 7.76
CA LEU A 112 -18.42 23.85 7.59
C LEU A 112 -18.68 24.90 8.68
N LYS A 113 -19.95 25.22 8.95
CA LYS A 113 -20.33 26.16 10.01
C LYS A 113 -19.86 25.72 11.40
N GLN A 114 -19.96 24.43 11.72
CA GLN A 114 -19.46 23.86 12.98
C GLN A 114 -17.94 24.05 13.15
N ARG A 115 -17.20 24.23 12.05
CA ARG A 115 -15.75 24.46 12.05
C ARG A 115 -15.39 25.93 11.77
N HIS A 116 -16.36 26.83 11.90
CA HIS A 116 -16.23 28.27 11.65
C HIS A 116 -15.69 28.59 10.26
N ILE A 117 -16.12 27.84 9.23
CA ILE A 117 -15.79 28.11 7.84
C ILE A 117 -17.00 28.72 7.14
N SER A 118 -16.79 29.86 6.50
CA SER A 118 -17.87 30.62 5.86
C SER A 118 -18.01 30.29 4.38
N SER A 119 -16.92 29.87 3.74
CA SER A 119 -16.90 29.50 2.33
C SER A 119 -16.09 28.24 2.08
N ALA A 120 -16.57 27.39 1.16
CA ALA A 120 -15.76 26.30 0.64
C ALA A 120 -14.41 26.78 0.10
N LYS A 121 -14.30 28.02 -0.40
CA LYS A 121 -13.04 28.59 -0.92
C LYS A 121 -11.88 28.58 0.08
N GLU A 122 -12.18 28.56 1.38
CA GLU A 122 -11.20 28.50 2.48
C GLU A 122 -10.68 27.07 2.75
N VAL A 123 -11.27 26.06 2.12
CA VAL A 123 -10.98 24.65 2.34
C VAL A 123 -10.06 24.14 1.23
N PHE A 124 -8.96 23.50 1.61
CA PHE A 124 -8.09 22.79 0.68
C PHE A 124 -8.69 21.42 0.33
N LEU A 125 -9.06 20.65 1.36
CA LEU A 125 -9.65 19.33 1.21
C LEU A 125 -10.69 19.09 2.30
N ALA A 126 -11.87 18.60 1.93
CA ALA A 126 -12.80 18.00 2.88
C ALA A 126 -13.22 16.64 2.38
N VAL A 127 -13.20 15.65 3.26
CA VAL A 127 -13.50 14.25 2.96
C VAL A 127 -14.46 13.68 3.97
N CYS A 128 -15.26 12.70 3.55
CA CYS A 128 -16.19 11.98 4.41
C CYS A 128 -16.20 10.49 4.06
N ASP A 129 -16.30 9.61 5.06
CA ASP A 129 -16.55 8.18 4.84
C ASP A 129 -18.05 7.83 5.01
N ARG A 130 -18.44 6.58 4.74
CA ARG A 130 -19.85 6.17 4.88
C ARG A 130 -20.34 6.06 6.33
N ASN A 131 -19.45 6.15 7.31
CA ASN A 131 -19.80 6.29 8.72
C ASN A 131 -19.99 7.76 9.14
N LEU A 132 -20.00 8.68 8.16
CA LEU A 132 -20.11 10.13 8.37
C LEU A 132 -18.95 10.74 9.16
N LYS A 133 -17.78 10.07 9.16
CA LYS A 133 -16.55 10.65 9.68
C LYS A 133 -16.10 11.72 8.69
N PHE A 134 -16.31 12.99 9.05
CA PHE A 134 -15.94 14.14 8.24
C PHE A 134 -14.61 14.75 8.72
N VAL A 135 -13.64 14.85 7.82
CA VAL A 135 -12.33 15.45 8.07
C VAL A 135 -12.11 16.59 7.08
N LEU A 136 -11.51 17.68 7.56
CA LEU A 136 -11.31 18.90 6.77
C LEU A 136 -9.93 19.49 7.01
N PHE A 137 -9.32 19.96 5.93
CA PHE A 137 -8.05 20.65 5.87
C PHE A 137 -8.27 22.05 5.27
N LYS A 138 -7.91 23.09 6.03
CA LYS A 138 -7.97 24.49 5.57
C LYS A 138 -6.77 24.80 4.67
N LYS A 139 -6.91 25.85 3.86
CA LYS A 139 -5.79 26.45 3.14
C LYS A 139 -4.85 27.20 4.08
#